data_AF-A0A354X3M5-F1
#
_entry.id   AF-A0A354X3M5-F1
#
_cell.length_a   1.000
_cell.length_b   1.000
_cell.length_c   1.000
_cell.angle_alpha   90.00
_cell.angle_beta   90.00
_cell.angle_gamma   90.00
#
_symmetry.space_group_name_H-M   'P 1'
#
loop_
_entity.id
_entity.type
_entity.pdbx_description
1 polymer ?
#
loop_
_entity_poly.entity_id
_entity_poly.type
_entity_poly.pdbx_seq_one_letter_code
_entity_poly.pdbx_strand_id
1 'polypeptide(L)' 'RQNAPEGEDLSDAELKNKILTIDKNRAKYYKFFTSRKWGQKENYHLCLNTSGVIHKEMA' A
#
# COMPACT_ATOMS: atom_id res chain seq x y z
N ARG A 1 7.41 10.88 5.81
CA ARG A 1 8.79 10.62 5.33
C ARG A 1 9.48 9.44 6.03
N GLN A 2 9.04 9.01 7.22
CA GLN A 2 9.66 7.89 7.97
C GLN A 2 9.71 6.54 7.22
N ASN A 3 8.84 6.32 6.24
CA ASN A 3 8.74 5.07 5.47
C ASN A 3 9.29 5.19 4.03
N ALA A 4 9.98 6.29 3.70
CA ALA A 4 10.58 6.45 2.38
C ALA A 4 11.88 5.60 2.29
N PRO A 5 12.17 4.97 1.15
CA PRO A 5 13.46 4.32 0.93
C PRO A 5 14.61 5.32 1.02
N GLU A 6 15.78 4.85 1.47
CA GLU A 6 16.99 5.68 1.54
C GLU A 6 17.37 6.22 0.14
N GLY A 7 17.58 7.53 0.05
CA GLY A 7 17.95 8.21 -1.21
C GLY A 7 16.78 8.65 -2.09
N GLU A 8 15.53 8.49 -1.65
CA GLU A 8 14.37 9.01 -2.37
C GLU A 8 14.07 10.46 -1.98
N ASP A 9 14.34 11.39 -2.89
CA ASP A 9 13.97 12.81 -2.75
C ASP A 9 12.84 13.14 -3.73
N LEU A 10 11.60 12.90 -3.30
CA LEU A 10 10.38 13.24 -4.04
C LEU A 10 9.65 14.37 -3.32
N SER A 11 9.07 15.29 -4.08
CA SER A 11 8.07 16.21 -3.54
C SER A 11 6.84 15.45 -3.03
N ASP A 12 6.06 16.06 -2.14
CA ASP A 12 4.85 15.44 -1.61
C ASP A 12 3.83 15.10 -2.71
N ALA A 13 3.79 15.90 -3.78
CA ALA A 13 2.94 15.65 -4.94
C ALA A 13 3.39 14.41 -5.75
N GLU A 14 4.69 14.28 -5.99
CA GLU A 14 5.26 13.11 -6.68
C GLU A 14 5.11 11.85 -5.83
N LEU A 15 5.33 11.95 -4.52
CA LEU A 15 5.13 10.83 -3.60
C LEU A 15 3.67 10.35 -3.63
N LYS A 16 2.70 11.27 -3.57
CA LYS A 16 1.28 10.93 -3.68
C LYS A 16 0.96 10.25 -5.01
N ASN A 17 1.48 10.78 -6.12
CA ASN A 17 1.28 10.17 -7.44
C ASN A 17 1.91 8.79 -7.55
N LYS A 18 3.09 8.58 -6.95
CA LYS A 18 3.77 7.30 -6.89
C LYS A 18 2.95 6.27 -6.11
N ILE A 19 2.44 6.63 -4.93
CA ILE A 19 1.56 5.77 -4.13
C ILE A 19 0.34 5.34 -4.94
N LEU A 20 -0.38 6.29 -5.55
CA LEU A 20 -1.56 6.00 -6.36
C LEU A 20 -1.25 5.11 -7.56
N THR A 21 -0.09 5.29 -8.20
CA THR A 21 0.35 4.49 -9.34
C THR A 21 0.64 3.05 -8.92
N ILE A 22 1.34 2.86 -7.80
CA ILE A 22 1.65 1.54 -7.25
C ILE A 22 0.35 0.81 -6.87
N ASP A 23 -0.57 1.46 -6.17
CA ASP A 23 -1.84 0.84 -5.76
C ASP A 23 -2.73 0.51 -6.96
N LYS A 24 -2.76 1.35 -8.00
CA LYS A 24 -3.45 1.05 -9.25
C LYS A 24 -2.87 -0.21 -9.93
N ASN A 25 -1.54 -0.35 -9.94
CA ASN A 25 -0.89 -1.51 -10.53
C ASN A 25 -1.15 -2.78 -9.72
N ARG A 26 -1.10 -2.72 -8.39
CA ARG A 26 -1.49 -3.82 -7.49
C ARG A 26 -2.93 -4.26 -7.72
N ALA A 27 -3.86 -3.32 -7.82
CA ALA A 27 -5.26 -3.61 -8.06
C ALA A 27 -5.49 -4.32 -9.41
N LYS A 28 -4.81 -3.88 -10.47
CA LYS A 28 -4.86 -4.54 -11.79
C LYS A 28 -4.29 -5.95 -11.74
N TYR A 29 -3.12 -6.13 -11.15
CA TYR A 29 -2.45 -7.43 -11.04
C TYR A 29 -3.32 -8.42 -10.25
N TYR A 30 -3.76 -8.03 -9.05
CA TYR A 30 -4.61 -8.88 -8.21
C TYR A 30 -5.92 -9.27 -8.90
N LYS A 31 -6.59 -8.31 -9.54
CA LYS A 31 -7.82 -8.57 -10.31
C LYS A 31 -7.58 -9.54 -11.47
N PHE A 32 -6.47 -9.39 -12.20
CA PHE A 32 -6.15 -10.27 -13.33
C PHE A 32 -6.02 -11.74 -12.90
N PHE A 33 -5.34 -12.00 -11.77
CA PHE A 33 -5.09 -13.38 -11.34
C PHE A 33 -6.21 -13.99 -10.48
N THR A 34 -6.96 -13.18 -9.74
CA THR A 34 -7.93 -13.70 -8.76
C THR A 34 -9.38 -13.42 -9.14
N SER A 35 -9.61 -12.56 -10.15
CA SER A 35 -10.92 -11.98 -10.47
C SER A 35 -11.57 -11.21 -9.31
N ARG A 36 -10.84 -10.97 -8.23
CA ARG A 36 -11.30 -10.26 -7.02
C ARG A 36 -10.76 -8.84 -6.99
N LYS A 37 -11.43 -7.96 -6.26
CA LYS A 37 -11.01 -6.56 -6.12
C LYS A 37 -9.99 -6.43 -4.98
N TRP A 38 -8.83 -5.86 -5.29
CA TRP A 38 -7.82 -5.52 -4.29
C TRP A 38 -8.38 -4.52 -3.27
N GLY A 39 -8.08 -4.73 -1.98
CA GLY A 39 -8.55 -3.88 -0.88
C GLY A 39 -10.01 -4.07 -0.45
N GLN A 40 -10.78 -4.96 -1.08
CA GLN A 40 -12.10 -5.36 -0.53
C GLN A 40 -11.93 -6.31 0.65
N LYS A 41 -12.48 -5.96 1.81
CA LYS A 41 -12.33 -6.71 3.06
C LYS A 41 -12.77 -8.18 2.94
N GLU A 42 -13.79 -8.46 2.12
CA GLU A 42 -14.32 -9.81 1.88
C GLU A 42 -13.28 -10.74 1.23
N ASN A 43 -12.23 -10.18 0.64
CA ASN A 43 -11.15 -10.94 0.00
C ASN A 43 -10.00 -11.28 0.95
N TYR A 44 -10.09 -10.91 2.23
CA TYR A 44 -9.06 -11.14 3.24
C TYR A 44 -9.68 -11.74 4.51
N HIS A 45 -8.93 -12.60 5.20
CA HIS A 45 -9.34 -13.11 6.50
C HIS A 45 -9.07 -12.11 7.63
N LEU A 46 -8.07 -11.24 7.48
CA LEU A 46 -7.64 -10.24 8.45
C LEU A 46 -7.18 -8.97 7.75
N CYS A 47 -7.67 -7.81 8.22
CA CYS A 47 -7.23 -6.49 7.78
C CYS A 47 -6.65 -5.73 8.98
N LEU A 48 -5.42 -5.21 8.85
CA LEU A 48 -4.73 -4.48 9.91
C LEU A 48 -4.56 -3.01 9.53
N ASN A 49 -4.88 -2.10 10.45
CA ASN A 49 -4.64 -0.67 10.29
C ASN A 49 -3.42 -0.26 11.13
N THR A 50 -2.36 0.17 10.46
CA THR A 50 -1.07 0.48 11.09
C THR A 50 -0.87 1.98 11.35
N SER A 51 -1.90 2.81 11.18
CA SER A 51 -1.78 4.29 11.29
C SER A 51 -1.31 4.78 12.66
N GLY A 52 -1.47 3.96 13.71
CA GLY A 52 -1.04 4.27 15.08
C GLY A 52 0.02 3.32 15.65
N VAL A 53 0.60 2.43 14.84
CA VAL A 53 1.55 1.41 15.30
C VAL A 53 2.95 1.74 14.80
N ILE A 54 3.90 1.87 15.72
CA ILE A 54 5.32 2.04 15.39
C ILE A 54 5.88 0.66 15.05
N HIS A 55 6.61 0.57 13.94
CA HIS A 55 7.05 -0.66 13.26
C HIS A 55 7.71 -1.76 14.14
N LYS A 56 8.15 -1.42 15.36
CA LYS A 56 8.83 -2.34 16.30
C LYS A 56 7.89 -3.27 17.08
N GLU A 57 6.57 -3.05 17.03
CA GLU A 57 5.60 -3.77 17.86
C GLU A 57 4.79 -4.84 17.11
N MET A 58 4.97 -4.99 15.80
CA MET A 58 4.30 -6.01 15.00
C MET A 58 5.21 -7.23 14.83
N ALA A 59 5.10 -8.20 15.75
CA ALA A 59 5.76 -9.50 15.70
C ALA A 59 4.74 -10.62 15.45
#